data_AF-A0A935ERI3-F1
#
_entry.id   AF-A0A935ERI3-F1
#
_cell.length_a   1.000
_cell.length_b   1.000
_cell.length_c   1.000
_cell.angle_alpha   90.00
_cell.angle_beta   90.00
_cell.angle_gamma   90.00
#
_symmetry.space_group_name_H-M   'P 1'
#
loop_
_entity.id
_entity.type
_entity.pdbx_description
1 polymer ?
#
loop_
_entity_poly.entity_id
_entity_poly.type
_entity_poly.pdbx_seq_one_letter_code
_entity_poly.pdbx_strand_id
1 'polypeptide(L)'
;MNGYVFQCAGCGLLDMADRRDVMTCSSACRVKAHRSGSAARLRRIAETYGIPPALIRQTAAVELLRPDLAQQVKSGAMPLYAAMPAACAELTRRALAQADGCNASGETFQGGHE
;
A
#
# COMPACT_ATOMS: atom_id res chain seq x y z
N MET A 1 -1.23 4.78 -15.92
CA MET A 1 -1.78 5.03 -14.57
C MET A 1 -0.72 5.72 -13.76
N ASN A 2 -0.91 7.00 -13.43
CA ASN A 2 0.03 7.76 -12.59
C ASN A 2 -0.53 7.81 -11.16
N GLY A 3 -0.18 6.82 -10.35
CA GLY A 3 -0.57 6.75 -8.95
C GLY A 3 0.59 6.28 -8.07
N TYR A 4 0.46 6.48 -6.77
CA TYR A 4 1.41 6.07 -5.75
C TYR A 4 0.82 4.94 -4.93
N VAL A 5 1.55 3.84 -4.79
CA VAL A 5 1.24 2.80 -3.82
C VAL A 5 1.87 3.12 -2.48
N PHE A 6 1.13 2.90 -1.40
CA PHE A 6 1.64 3.10 -0.05
C PHE A 6 1.03 2.10 0.92
N GLN A 7 1.75 1.81 2.00
CA GLN A 7 1.21 1.08 3.14
C GLN A 7 0.54 2.06 4.11
N CYS A 8 -0.76 1.92 4.35
CA CYS A 8 -1.51 2.79 5.23
C CYS A 8 -0.98 2.76 6.67
N ALA A 9 -0.68 3.94 7.23
CA ALA A 9 -0.20 4.07 8.60
C ALA A 9 -1.25 3.73 9.68
N GLY A 10 -2.54 3.67 9.31
CA GLY A 10 -3.64 3.37 10.23
C GLY A 10 -4.05 1.90 10.27
N CYS A 11 -4.19 1.24 9.12
CA CYS A 11 -4.60 -0.17 9.03
C CYS A 11 -3.49 -1.13 8.61
N GLY A 12 -2.35 -0.65 8.12
CA GLY A 12 -1.24 -1.49 7.64
C GLY A 12 -1.45 -2.11 6.26
N LEU A 13 -2.61 -1.91 5.64
CA LEU A 13 -2.94 -2.43 4.31
C LEU A 13 -2.32 -1.57 3.20
N LEU A 14 -2.18 -2.16 2.01
CA LEU A 14 -1.73 -1.48 0.79
C LEU A 14 -2.90 -0.74 0.14
N ASP A 15 -2.63 0.45 -0.38
CA ASP A 15 -3.62 1.25 -1.11
C ASP A 15 -2.93 2.13 -2.17
N MET A 16 -3.73 2.73 -3.07
CA MET A 16 -3.29 3.66 -4.11
C MET A 16 -3.80 5.07 -3.83
N ALA A 17 -2.99 6.06 -4.19
CA ALA A 17 -3.37 7.46 -4.17
C ALA A 17 -2.81 8.23 -5.36
N ASP A 18 -3.53 9.27 -5.79
CA ASP A 18 -3.05 10.17 -6.85
C ASP A 18 -1.96 11.13 -6.36
N ARG A 19 -1.85 11.32 -5.04
CA ARG A 19 -0.91 12.24 -4.40
C ARG A 19 0.19 11.49 -3.66
N ARG A 20 1.42 12.03 -3.74
CA ARG A 20 2.63 11.43 -3.17
C ARG A 20 2.73 11.57 -1.65
N ASP A 21 2.01 12.49 -1.03
CA ASP A 21 2.11 12.78 0.41
C ASP A 21 1.08 12.03 1.27
N VAL A 22 0.28 11.15 0.65
CA VAL A 22 -0.75 10.37 1.35
C VAL A 22 -0.11 9.27 2.20
N MET A 23 -0.54 9.19 3.46
CA MET A 23 -0.10 8.16 4.42
C MET A 23 -1.22 7.23 4.89
N THR A 24 -2.48 7.54 4.57
CA THR A 24 -3.65 6.83 5.09
C THR A 24 -4.72 6.71 4.01
N CYS A 25 -5.31 5.52 3.88
CA CYS A 25 -6.36 5.22 2.90
C CYS A 25 -7.67 6.01 3.14
N SER A 26 -7.95 6.40 4.38
CA SER A 26 -9.20 7.08 4.73
C SER A 26 -9.04 8.02 5.92
N SER A 27 -10.04 8.89 6.12
CA SER A 27 -10.17 9.74 7.30
C SER A 27 -10.22 8.92 8.60
N ALA A 28 -10.93 7.78 8.60
CA ALA A 28 -10.97 6.86 9.73
C ALA A 28 -9.57 6.31 10.08
N CYS A 29 -8.79 5.89 9.07
CA CYS A 29 -7.42 5.45 9.27
C CYS A 29 -6.49 6.58 9.73
N ARG A 30 -6.74 7.83 9.32
CA ARG A 30 -6.04 9.01 9.84
C ARG A 30 -6.28 9.19 11.34
N VAL A 31 -7.54 9.12 11.79
CA VAL A 31 -7.88 9.19 13.21
C VAL A 31 -7.24 8.03 13.98
N LYS A 32 -7.31 6.81 13.46
CA LYS A 32 -6.68 5.63 14.06
C LYS A 32 -5.16 5.78 14.18
N ALA A 33 -4.50 6.27 13.14
CA ALA A 33 -3.05 6.50 13.15
C ALA A 33 -2.64 7.58 14.17
N HIS A 34 -3.49 8.58 14.39
CA HIS A 34 -3.27 9.59 15.43
C HIS A 34 -3.47 9.00 16.84
N ARG A 35 -4.59 8.30 17.07
CA ARG A 35 -4.92 7.71 18.39
C ARG A 35 -3.93 6.64 18.84
N SER A 36 -3.44 5.81 17.91
CA SER A 36 -2.43 4.79 18.19
C SER A 36 -1.00 5.36 18.32
N GLY A 37 -0.79 6.64 17.98
CA GLY A 37 0.54 7.25 17.92
C GLY A 37 1.40 6.77 16.75
N SER A 38 0.87 5.97 15.82
CA SER A 38 1.63 5.47 14.66
C SER A 38 2.10 6.61 13.76
N ALA A 39 1.26 7.65 13.58
CA ALA A 39 1.61 8.84 12.82
C ALA A 39 2.76 9.63 13.47
N ALA A 40 2.71 9.81 14.80
CA ALA A 40 3.76 10.50 15.54
C ALA A 40 5.09 9.71 15.55
N ARG A 41 5.03 8.38 15.65
CA ARG A 41 6.21 7.52 15.53
C ARG A 41 6.84 7.62 14.14
N LEU A 42 6.02 7.59 13.09
CA LEU A 42 6.49 7.69 11.71
C LEU A 42 7.16 9.04 11.44
N ARG A 43 6.59 10.15 11.96
CA ARG A 43 7.19 11.49 11.85
C ARG A 43 8.55 11.57 12.54
N ARG A 44 8.69 11.05 13.75
CA ARG A 44 10.00 11.01 14.44
C ARG A 44 11.07 10.24 13.67
N ILE A 45 10.69 9.10 13.08
CA ILE A 45 11.61 8.33 12.21
C ILE A 45 11.98 9.18 10.99
N ALA A 46 11.00 9.75 10.30
CA ALA A 46 11.20 10.61 9.15
C ALA A 46 12.13 11.80 9.44
N GLU A 47 11.92 12.50 10.56
CA GLU A 47 12.76 13.60 11.03
C GLU A 47 14.19 13.14 11.29
N THR A 48 14.38 11.98 11.92
CA THR A 48 15.70 11.39 12.21
C THR A 48 16.53 11.19 10.93
N TYR A 49 15.87 10.80 9.83
CA TYR A 49 16.54 10.52 8.55
C TYR A 49 16.40 11.66 7.53
N GLY A 50 15.75 12.78 7.88
CA GLY A 50 15.52 13.90 6.97
C GLY A 50 14.67 13.55 5.74
N ILE A 51 13.74 12.60 5.86
CA ILE A 51 12.90 12.14 4.73
C ILE A 51 11.40 12.37 4.98
N PRO A 52 10.59 12.66 3.95
CA PRO A 52 9.14 12.71 4.08
C PRO A 52 8.53 11.41 4.64
N PRO A 53 7.62 11.46 5.63
CA PRO A 53 6.95 10.29 6.20
C PRO A 53 6.23 9.40 5.17
N ALA A 54 5.68 10.01 4.11
CA ALA A 54 5.02 9.28 3.03
C ALA A 54 5.99 8.39 2.24
N LEU A 55 7.27 8.78 2.11
CA LEU A 55 8.27 7.94 1.44
C LEU A 55 8.53 6.65 2.19
N ILE A 56 8.55 6.68 3.53
CA ILE A 56 8.71 5.47 4.34
C ILE A 56 7.59 4.46 4.01
N ARG A 57 6.35 4.94 3.85
CA ARG A 57 5.20 4.09 3.52
C ARG A 57 5.17 3.63 2.07
N GLN A 58 5.68 4.42 1.15
CA GLN A 58 5.87 4.00 -0.25
C GLN A 58 6.95 2.92 -0.37
N THR A 59 8.09 3.10 0.31
CA THR A 59 9.14 2.08 0.34
C THR A 59 8.64 0.77 0.94
N ALA A 60 7.89 0.83 2.05
CA ALA A 60 7.25 -0.36 2.63
C ALA A 60 6.28 -1.05 1.66
N ALA A 61 5.55 -0.29 0.82
CA ALA A 61 4.70 -0.87 -0.20
C ALA A 61 5.51 -1.57 -1.30
N VAL A 62 6.62 -0.99 -1.75
CA VAL A 62 7.52 -1.63 -2.74
C VAL A 62 8.12 -2.89 -2.18
N GLU A 63 8.55 -2.91 -0.92
CA GLU A 63 9.06 -4.12 -0.26
C GLU A 63 8.05 -5.27 -0.28
N LEU A 64 6.76 -4.98 -0.07
CA LEU A 64 5.70 -5.98 -0.04
C LEU A 64 5.25 -6.45 -1.44
N LEU A 65 5.31 -5.55 -2.43
CA LEU A 65 4.82 -5.82 -3.78
C LEU A 65 5.93 -6.36 -4.69
N ARG A 66 7.10 -5.73 -4.67
CA ARG A 66 8.24 -5.95 -5.56
C ARG A 66 9.56 -5.99 -4.77
N PRO A 67 9.80 -7.06 -3.99
CA PRO A 67 11.01 -7.17 -3.17
C PRO A 67 12.30 -7.12 -4.01
N ASP A 68 12.23 -7.59 -5.26
CA ASP A 68 13.30 -7.52 -6.25
C ASP A 68 13.69 -6.06 -6.59
N LEU A 69 12.70 -5.17 -6.70
CA LEU A 69 12.93 -3.74 -6.93
C LEU A 69 13.29 -3.02 -5.63
N ALA A 70 12.75 -3.46 -4.50
CA ALA A 70 13.05 -2.87 -3.20
C ALA A 70 14.55 -2.93 -2.88
N GLN A 71 15.24 -4.01 -3.24
CA GLN A 71 16.69 -4.11 -3.07
C GLN A 71 17.46 -3.08 -3.92
N GLN A 72 17.01 -2.82 -5.14
CA GLN A 72 17.59 -1.80 -6.02
C GLN A 72 17.34 -0.39 -5.48
N VAL A 73 16.16 -0.15 -4.90
CA VAL A 73 15.85 1.12 -4.22
C VAL A 73 16.71 1.31 -2.99
N LYS A 74 16.88 0.28 -2.15
CA LYS A 74 17.69 0.35 -0.92
C LYS A 74 19.18 0.58 -1.19
N SER A 75 19.70 -0.01 -2.26
CA SER A 75 21.10 0.18 -2.68
C SER A 75 21.34 1.52 -3.39
N GLY A 76 20.28 2.29 -3.69
CA GLY A 76 20.39 3.52 -4.47
C GLY A 76 20.60 3.31 -5.98
N ALA A 77 20.63 2.05 -6.45
CA ALA A 77 20.73 1.72 -7.86
C ALA A 77 19.50 2.17 -8.67
N MET A 78 18.35 2.29 -8.01
CA MET A 78 17.10 2.75 -8.61
C MET A 78 16.42 3.77 -7.69
N PRO A 79 15.95 4.92 -8.20
CA PRO A 79 15.15 5.83 -7.39
C PRO A 79 13.75 5.25 -7.16
N LEU A 80 13.17 5.50 -5.97
CA LEU A 80 11.85 4.96 -5.60
C LEU A 80 10.75 5.23 -6.63
N TYR A 81 10.74 6.41 -7.25
CA TYR A 81 9.72 6.76 -8.25
C TYR A 81 9.77 5.87 -9.50
N ALA A 82 10.94 5.31 -9.86
CA ALA A 82 11.08 4.40 -10.99
C ALA A 82 10.50 3.00 -10.67
N ALA A 83 10.47 2.62 -9.39
CA ALA A 83 9.83 1.37 -8.95
C ALA A 83 8.29 1.47 -8.84
N MET A 84 7.73 2.69 -8.73
CA MET A 84 6.29 2.89 -8.51
C MET A 84 5.39 2.26 -9.57
N PRO A 85 5.61 2.44 -10.89
CA PRO A 85 4.72 1.87 -11.90
C PRO A 85 4.61 0.35 -11.79
N ALA A 86 5.73 -0.31 -11.51
CA ALA A 86 5.79 -1.76 -11.34
C ALA A 86 5.08 -2.23 -10.06
N ALA A 87 5.21 -1.47 -8.97
CA ALA A 87 4.49 -1.77 -7.73
C ALA A 87 2.98 -1.52 -7.87
N CYS A 88 2.56 -0.44 -8.53
CA CYS A 88 1.15 -0.19 -8.87
C CYS A 88 0.55 -1.32 -9.70
N ALA A 89 1.24 -1.73 -10.77
CA ALA A 89 0.79 -2.84 -11.62
C ALA A 89 0.62 -4.15 -10.84
N GLU A 90 1.55 -4.44 -9.91
CA GLU A 90 1.46 -5.64 -9.07
C GLU A 90 0.29 -5.59 -8.09
N LEU A 91 0.02 -4.43 -7.47
CA LEU A 91 -1.14 -4.28 -6.60
C LEU A 91 -2.45 -4.47 -7.37
N THR A 92 -2.58 -3.86 -8.56
CA THR A 92 -3.73 -4.05 -9.44
C THR A 92 -3.90 -5.52 -9.82
N ARG A 93 -2.80 -6.20 -10.20
CA ARG A 93 -2.83 -7.63 -10.53
C ARG A 93 -3.35 -8.48 -9.38
N ARG A 94 -2.90 -8.23 -8.15
CA ARG A 94 -3.37 -8.93 -6.94
C ARG A 94 -4.84 -8.65 -6.66
N ALA A 95 -5.28 -7.41 -6.80
CA ALA A 95 -6.69 -7.03 -6.58
C ALA A 95 -7.63 -7.71 -7.57
N LEU A 96 -7.25 -7.78 -8.85
CA LEU A 96 -8.02 -8.49 -9.88
C LEU A 96 -8.08 -10.00 -9.60
N ALA A 97 -6.96 -10.62 -9.26
CA ALA A 97 -6.93 -12.06 -8.92
C ALA A 97 -7.82 -12.40 -7.72
N GLN A 98 -7.93 -11.50 -6.74
CA GLN A 98 -8.84 -11.68 -5.59
C GLN A 98 -10.31 -11.55 -5.99
N ALA A 99 -10.65 -10.63 -6.90
CA ALA A 99 -12.01 -10.49 -7.41
C ALA A 99 -12.47 -11.74 -8.18
N ASP A 100 -11.59 -12.29 -9.01
CA ASP A 100 -11.87 -13.53 -9.76
C ASP A 100 -12.03 -14.75 -8.85
N GLY A 101 -11.18 -14.85 -7.81
CA GLY A 101 -11.28 -15.92 -6.81
C GLY A 101 -12.56 -15.86 -5.96
N CYS A 102 -13.10 -14.67 -5.72
CA CYS A 102 -14.37 -14.50 -5.00
C CYS A 102 -15.58 -14.92 -5.85
N ASN A 103 -15.52 -14.68 -7.17
CA ASN A 103 -16.58 -15.09 -8.10
C ASN A 103 -16.62 -16.61 -8.35
N ALA A 104 -15.53 -17.34 -8.13
CA ALA A 104 -15.48 -18.79 -8.27
C ALA A 104 -16.15 -19.55 -7.09
N SER A 105 -16.37 -18.88 -5.96
CA SER A 105 -17.02 -19.43 -4.77
C SER A 105 -18.53 -19.17 -4.73
N GLY A 106 -19.14 -18.78 -5.86
CA GLY A 106 -20.58 -18.70 -6.02
C GLY A 106 -21.21 -20.08 -5.94
N GLU A 107 -21.35 -20.60 -4.72
CA GLU A 107 -22.10 -21.79 -4.39
C GLU A 107 -23.48 -21.70 -5.05
N THR A 108 -23.74 -22.68 -5.92
CA THR A 108 -25.05 -22.98 -6.49
C THR A 108 -26.05 -23.12 -5.33
N PHE A 109 -26.78 -22.05 -5.01
CA PHE A 109 -27.95 -22.12 -4.15
C PHE A 109 -29.03 -22.87 -4.95
N GLN A 110 -28.99 -24.21 -4.91
CA GLN A 110 -30.11 -25.03 -5.34
C GLN A 110 -31.22 -24.79 -4.32
N GLY A 111 -32.19 -23.97 -4.73
CA GLY A 111 -33.46 -23.84 -4.04
C GLY A 111 -34.09 -25.22 -3.89
N GLY A 112 -34.09 -25.72 -2.67
CA GLY A 112 -34.96 -26.80 -2.24
C GLY A 112 -36.38 -26.26 -2.19
N HIS A 113 -37.12 -26.54 -3.27
CA HIS A 113 -38.56 -26.71 -3.22
C HIS A 113 -38.88 -27.78 -2.18
N GLU A 114 -39.79 -27.47 -1.25
CA GLU A 114 -40.98 -28.27 -0.84
C GLU A 114 -41.51 -27.78 0.52
#